data_AF-A0A380C7Q7-F1
#
_entry.id   AF-A0A380C7Q7-F1
#
_cell.length_a   1.000
_cell.length_b   1.000
_cell.length_c   1.000
_cell.angle_alpha   90.00
_cell.angle_beta   90.00
_cell.angle_gamma   90.00
#
_symmetry.space_group_name_H-M   'P 1'
#
loop_
_entity.id
_entity.type
_entity.pdbx_description
1 polymer ?
#
loop_
_entity_poly.entity_id
_entity_poly.type
_entity_poly.pdbx_seq_one_letter_code
_entity_poly.pdbx_strand_id
1 'polypeptide(L)' 'MISSFLWFFGKNKQGLPLYDASSKGCCDGLDRHGVNLNQGAESTICFWIAYLNISRLLS' A
#
# COMPACT_ATOMS: atom_id res chain seq x y z
N MET A 1 10.22 8.08 -4.78
CA MET A 1 9.17 8.17 -3.73
C MET A 1 7.77 7.95 -4.30
N ILE A 2 7.28 8.80 -5.23
CA ILE A 2 5.93 8.65 -5.82
C ILE A 2 5.74 7.28 -6.51
N SER A 3 6.71 6.83 -7.33
CA SER A 3 6.60 5.53 -7.99
C SER A 3 6.50 4.35 -7.01
N SER A 4 7.17 4.43 -5.86
CA SER A 4 7.10 3.41 -4.81
C SER A 4 5.75 3.47 -4.09
N PHE A 5 5.20 4.67 -3.86
CA PHE A 5 3.88 4.83 -3.25
C PHE A 5 2.76 4.26 -4.12
N LEU A 6 2.85 4.39 -5.45
CA LEU A 6 1.87 3.80 -6.36
C LEU A 6 1.82 2.26 -6.28
N TRP A 7 2.83 1.60 -5.71
CA TRP A 7 2.84 0.15 -5.51
C TRP A 7 1.67 -0.31 -4.62
N PHE A 8 1.30 0.49 -3.60
CA PHE A 8 0.14 0.24 -2.74
C PHE A 8 -1.20 0.26 -3.49
N PHE A 9 -1.24 0.89 -4.66
CA PHE A 9 -2.43 1.02 -5.52
C PHE A 9 -2.35 0.14 -6.79
N GLY A 10 -1.44 -0.82 -6.83
CA GLY A 10 -1.38 -1.77 -7.95
C GLY A 10 -0.33 -1.46 -9.02
N LYS A 11 0.54 -0.44 -8.87
CA LYS A 11 1.76 -0.33 -9.69
C LYS A 11 2.82 -1.34 -9.23
N ASN A 12 2.46 -2.61 -9.30
CA ASN A 12 3.28 -3.75 -8.95
C ASN A 12 3.13 -4.85 -9.99
N LYS A 13 3.89 -5.94 -9.85
CA LYS A 13 3.97 -7.00 -10.87
C LYS A 13 2.64 -7.70 -11.15
N GLN A 14 1.69 -7.66 -10.22
CA GLN A 14 0.41 -8.34 -10.35
C GLN A 14 -0.75 -7.38 -10.66
N GLY A 15 -0.52 -6.06 -10.65
CA GLY A 15 -1.59 -5.08 -10.88
C GLY A 15 -2.61 -4.99 -9.74
N LEU A 16 -2.32 -5.56 -8.57
CA LEU A 16 -3.28 -5.69 -7.47
C LEU A 16 -3.03 -4.65 -6.38
N PRO A 17 -4.05 -3.93 -5.88
CA PRO A 17 -3.89 -2.99 -4.79
C PRO A 17 -3.64 -3.71 -3.46
N LEU A 18 -2.84 -3.09 -2.59
CA LEU A 18 -2.64 -3.55 -1.21
C LEU A 18 -3.36 -2.68 -0.20
N TYR A 19 -3.53 -1.39 -0.49
CA TYR A 19 -4.36 -0.53 0.34
C TYR A 19 -5.84 -0.85 0.12
N ASP A 20 -6.56 -1.05 1.21
CA ASP A 20 -8.00 -1.26 1.23
C ASP A 20 -8.71 0.01 1.72
N ALA A 21 -9.44 0.66 0.81
CA ALA A 21 -10.15 1.90 1.11
C ALA A 21 -11.35 1.70 2.06
N SER A 22 -11.88 0.48 2.20
CA SER A 22 -12.97 0.14 3.09
C SER A 22 -12.49 0.06 4.54
N SER A 23 -11.44 -0.74 4.79
CA SER A 23 -10.88 -0.91 6.13
C SER A 23 -9.93 0.22 6.57
N LYS A 24 -9.40 1.00 5.61
CA LYS A 24 -8.28 1.94 5.79
C LYS A 24 -6.95 1.26 6.17
N GLY A 25 -6.88 -0.05 6.01
CA GLY A 25 -5.68 -0.86 6.25
C GLY A 25 -4.88 -1.09 4.98
N CYS A 26 -3.69 -1.66 5.14
CA CYS A 26 -2.86 -2.12 4.04
C CYS A 26 -2.52 -3.59 4.24
N CYS A 27 -2.66 -4.36 3.16
CA CYS A 27 -2.24 -5.74 3.08
C CYS A 27 -0.71 -5.87 3.24
N ASP A 28 -0.27 -6.97 3.86
CA ASP A 28 1.15 -7.21 4.17
C ASP A 28 2.04 -7.31 2.93
N GLY A 29 1.50 -7.81 1.81
CA GLY A 29 2.31 -8.01 0.62
C GLY A 29 1.62 -8.77 -0.49
N LEU A 30 2.44 -9.17 -1.48
CA LEU A 30 2.05 -10.05 -2.57
C LEU A 30 2.80 -11.37 -2.44
N ASP A 31 2.10 -12.47 -2.69
CA ASP A 31 2.68 -13.79 -2.89
C ASP A 31 2.41 -14.28 -4.32
N ARG A 32 2.78 -15.53 -4.62
CA ARG A 32 2.54 -16.13 -5.96
C ARG A 32 1.07 -16.31 -6.33
N HIS A 33 0.16 -16.22 -5.36
CA HIS A 33 -1.28 -16.44 -5.49
C HIS A 33 -2.08 -15.13 -5.48
N GLY A 34 -1.50 -14.02 -5.01
CA GLY A 34 -2.16 -12.73 -5.02
C GLY A 34 -1.75 -11.86 -3.84
N VAL A 35 -2.69 -11.03 -3.39
CA VAL A 35 -2.53 -10.18 -2.20
C VAL A 35 -2.69 -11.03 -0.94
N ASN A 36 -1.75 -10.92 -0.01
CA ASN A 36 -1.94 -11.42 1.34
C ASN A 36 -2.91 -10.51 2.08
N LEU A 37 -4.12 -11.00 2.37
CA LEU A 37 -5.20 -10.23 2.96
C LEU A 37 -4.99 -9.83 4.43
N ASN A 38 -3.90 -10.26 5.06
CA ASN A 38 -3.54 -9.80 6.40
C ASN A 38 -3.24 -8.30 6.37
N GLN A 39 -3.92 -7.55 7.21
CA GLN A 39 -3.75 -6.10 7.36
C GLN A 39 -3.16 -5.80 8.74
N GLY A 40 -1.91 -6.17 8.93
CA GLY A 40 -1.19 -5.95 10.18
C GLY A 40 -0.98 -4.47 10.51
N ALA A 41 -0.59 -4.20 11.75
CA ALA A 41 -0.25 -2.85 12.18
C ALA A 41 0.93 -2.28 11.37
N GLU A 42 1.97 -3.08 11.13
CA GLU A 42 3.17 -2.66 10.40
C GLU A 42 2.85 -2.20 8.97
N SER A 43 2.16 -3.03 8.19
CA SER A 43 1.80 -2.74 6.80
C SER A 43 0.87 -1.53 6.69
N THR A 44 -0.12 -1.43 7.59
CA THR A 44 -1.01 -0.26 7.68
C THR A 44 -0.25 1.03 8.02
N ILE A 45 0.65 1.00 9.01
CA ILE A 45 1.47 2.16 9.38
C ILE A 45 2.39 2.56 8.22
N CYS A 46 3.03 1.59 7.55
CA CYS A 46 3.87 1.83 6.38
C CYS A 46 3.13 2.58 5.27
N PHE A 47 1.89 2.19 4.96
CA PHE A 47 1.06 2.90 3.99
C PHE A 47 0.82 4.36 4.40
N TRP A 48 0.40 4.60 5.65
CA TRP A 48 0.08 5.95 6.11
C TRP A 48 1.29 6.86 6.22
N ILE A 49 2.45 6.32 6.62
CA ILE A 49 3.71 7.06 6.56
C ILE A 49 4.01 7.46 5.11
N ALA A 50 3.91 6.53 4.16
CA ALA A 50 4.14 6.83 2.75
C ALA A 50 3.15 7.88 2.22
N TYR A 51 1.86 7.76 2.55
CA TYR A 51 0.82 8.74 2.22
C TYR A 51 1.17 10.14 2.72
N LEU A 52 1.48 10.29 4.01
CA LEU A 52 1.80 11.60 4.60
C LEU A 52 3.06 12.21 3.97
N ASN A 53 4.07 11.40 3.64
CA ASN A 53 5.27 11.88 2.96
C ASN A 53 4.98 12.38 1.54
N ILE A 54 4.17 11.64 0.76
CA ILE A 54 3.78 12.06 -0.59
C ILE A 54 2.88 13.29 -0.54
N SER A 55 1.90 13.34 0.37
CA SER A 55 1.02 14.49 0.52
C SER A 55 1.79 15.77 0.84
N ARG A 56 2.84 15.68 1.68
CA ARG A 56 3.74 16.82 1.95
C ARG A 56 4.63 17.22 0.79
N LEU A 57 4.99 16.27 -0.08
CA LEU A 57 5.79 16.54 -1.27
C LEU A 57 4.98 17.23 -2.38
N LEU A 58 3.67 16.96 -2.43
CA LEU A 58 2.75 17.46 -3.45
C LEU A 58 1.97 18.71 -3.03
N SER A 59 2.05 19.10 -1.75
CA SER A 59 1.54 20.37 -1.22
C SER A 59 2.52 21.50 -1.50
#